data_AF-A0A1Q8V4Z6-F1
#
_entry.id   AF-A0A1Q8V4Z6-F1
#
_cell.length_a   1.000
_cell.length_b   1.000
_cell.length_c   1.000
_cell.angle_alpha   90.00
_cell.angle_beta   90.00
_cell.angle_gamma   90.00
#
_symmetry.space_group_name_H-M   'P 1'
#
loop_
_entity.id
_entity.type
_entity.pdbx_description
1 polymer ?
#
loop_
_entity_poly.entity_id
_entity_poly.type
_entity_poly.pdbx_seq_one_letter_code
_entity_poly.pdbx_strand_id
1 'polypeptide(L)'
;MEHLEQILAIGSGHKLPEGADVASVAPAVEYTKHNPRGWGYIIAFTATDPAIRQYVTDNTSFSGKTIDRNPTSKPGDIQLSDLNFDEISRPWSVGFSDGALVLERPLGRGWLIINGSSR
;
A
#
# COMPACT_ATOMS: atom_id res chain seq x y z
N MET A 1 3.67 6.47 -15.72
CA MET A 1 2.74 5.32 -15.77
C MET A 1 3.33 4.13 -16.54
N GLU A 2 4.26 4.32 -17.49
CA GLU A 2 4.80 3.28 -18.39
C GLU A 2 5.43 2.05 -17.71
N HIS A 3 5.77 2.13 -16.41
CA HIS A 3 6.38 1.05 -15.65
C HIS A 3 5.48 0.47 -14.53
N LEU A 4 4.22 0.90 -14.42
CA LEU A 4 3.33 0.44 -13.34
C LEU A 4 3.15 -1.09 -13.35
N GLU A 5 2.82 -1.67 -14.50
CA GLU A 5 2.62 -3.11 -14.63
C GLU A 5 3.90 -3.91 -14.32
N GLN A 6 5.06 -3.37 -14.69
CA GLN A 6 6.34 -3.98 -14.36
C GLN A 6 6.60 -3.97 -12.85
N ILE A 7 6.24 -2.88 -12.17
CA ILE A 7 6.37 -2.74 -10.71
C ILE A 7 5.38 -3.67 -9.99
N LEU A 8 4.12 -3.72 -10.44
CA LEU A 8 3.11 -4.60 -9.88
C LEU A 8 3.48 -6.08 -10.07
N ALA A 9 4.15 -6.44 -11.17
CA ALA A 9 4.60 -7.80 -11.42
C ALA A 9 5.79 -8.24 -10.55
N ILE A 10 6.41 -7.35 -9.76
CA ILE A 10 7.52 -7.73 -8.89
C ILE A 10 7.01 -8.62 -7.74
N GLY A 11 7.82 -9.59 -7.33
CA GLY A 11 7.52 -10.43 -6.16
C GLY A 11 6.37 -11.39 -6.43
N SER A 12 5.36 -11.34 -5.56
CA SER A 12 4.21 -12.25 -5.59
C SER A 12 3.16 -11.88 -6.66
N GLY A 13 3.36 -10.78 -7.38
CA GLY A 13 2.38 -10.22 -8.29
C GLY A 13 1.29 -9.47 -7.51
N HIS A 14 1.40 -8.15 -7.51
CA HIS A 14 0.46 -7.27 -6.85
C HIS A 14 -0.63 -6.79 -7.81
N LYS A 15 -1.78 -6.45 -7.24
CA LYS A 15 -2.91 -5.88 -7.96
C LYS A 15 -3.37 -4.62 -7.25
N LEU A 16 -4.04 -3.75 -7.99
CA LEU A 16 -4.80 -2.65 -7.41
C LEU A 16 -6.30 -3.02 -7.37
N PRO A 17 -7.10 -2.32 -6.56
CA PRO A 17 -8.56 -2.48 -6.60
C PRO A 17 -9.12 -2.29 -8.01
N GLU A 18 -10.25 -2.93 -8.29
CA GLU A 18 -10.92 -2.79 -9.58
C GLU A 18 -11.29 -1.33 -9.86
N GLY A 19 -10.93 -0.84 -11.05
CA GLY A 19 -11.16 0.55 -11.45
C GLY A 19 -10.34 1.57 -10.65
N ALA A 20 -9.23 1.17 -10.03
CA ALA A 20 -8.34 2.10 -9.35
C ALA A 20 -7.65 3.05 -10.33
N ASP A 21 -7.67 4.33 -10.01
CA ASP A 21 -6.89 5.37 -10.68
C ASP A 21 -5.57 5.58 -9.95
N VAL A 22 -4.45 5.39 -10.64
CA VAL A 22 -3.12 5.61 -10.06
C VAL A 22 -2.81 7.10 -10.06
N ALA A 23 -2.68 7.68 -8.88
CA ALA A 23 -2.34 9.08 -8.68
C ALA A 23 -0.83 9.33 -8.86
N SER A 24 0.00 8.43 -8.33
CA SER A 24 1.46 8.55 -8.46
C SER A 24 2.17 7.22 -8.21
N VAL A 25 3.37 7.09 -8.78
CA VAL A 25 4.33 6.02 -8.48
C VAL A 25 5.66 6.67 -8.13
N ALA A 26 6.20 6.36 -6.96
CA ALA A 26 7.45 6.91 -6.46
C ALA A 26 8.34 5.81 -5.87
N PRO A 27 9.68 5.93 -5.95
CA PRO A 27 10.58 5.04 -5.22
C PRO A 27 10.49 5.28 -3.69
N ALA A 28 10.66 4.22 -2.90
CA ALA A 28 10.69 4.27 -1.44
C ALA A 28 12.09 4.66 -0.92
N VAL A 29 12.40 5.95 -0.98
CA VAL A 29 13.73 6.50 -0.70
C VAL A 29 14.06 6.42 0.79
N GLU A 30 13.11 6.73 1.68
CA GLU A 30 13.33 6.62 3.12
C GLU A 30 13.51 5.16 3.56
N TYR A 31 12.76 4.23 2.98
CA TYR A 31 12.99 2.79 3.20
C TYR A 31 14.42 2.38 2.84
N THR A 32 14.92 2.77 1.66
CA THR A 32 16.27 2.37 1.19
C THR A 32 17.41 2.99 2.00
N LYS A 33 17.21 4.15 2.66
CA LYS A 33 18.17 4.69 3.62
C LYS A 33 18.34 3.80 4.86
N HIS A 34 17.24 3.21 5.32
CA HIS A 34 17.25 2.30 6.47
C HIS A 34 17.63 0.87 6.08
N ASN A 35 17.46 0.51 4.81
CA ASN A 35 17.87 -0.77 4.24
C ASN A 35 18.76 -0.56 2.99
N PRO A 36 20.09 -0.45 3.14
CA PRO A 36 21.00 -0.10 2.04
C PRO A 36 21.06 -1.10 0.87
N ARG A 37 20.60 -2.35 1.08
CA ARG A 37 20.45 -3.36 0.02
C ARG A 37 18.99 -3.50 -0.46
N GLY A 38 18.11 -2.69 0.11
CA GLY A 38 16.69 -2.63 -0.17
C GLY A 38 16.39 -1.90 -1.47
N TRP A 39 15.22 -2.19 -2.00
CA TRP A 39 14.56 -1.38 -3.03
C TRP A 39 13.07 -1.33 -2.68
N GLY A 40 12.37 -0.31 -3.15
CA GLY A 40 10.93 -0.22 -2.92
C GLY A 40 10.24 0.82 -3.79
N TYR A 41 8.93 0.65 -3.94
CA TYR A 41 8.04 1.55 -4.66
C TYR A 41 6.75 1.78 -3.88
N ILE A 42 6.19 2.97 -4.03
CA ILE A 42 4.93 3.40 -3.45
C ILE A 42 4.01 3.82 -4.58
N ILE A 43 2.87 3.14 -4.67
CA ILE A 43 1.84 3.40 -5.66
C ILE A 43 0.67 4.02 -4.90
N ALA A 44 0.46 5.32 -5.07
CA ALA A 44 -0.72 6.00 -4.55
C ALA A 44 -1.86 5.84 -5.55
N PHE A 45 -3.04 5.46 -5.08
CA PHE A 45 -4.20 5.23 -5.91
C PHE A 45 -5.48 5.76 -5.25
N THR A 46 -6.49 6.00 -6.08
CA THR A 46 -7.87 6.21 -5.65
C THR A 46 -8.76 5.12 -6.21
N ALA A 47 -9.74 4.67 -5.45
CA ALA A 47 -10.71 3.66 -5.87
C ALA A 47 -12.01 3.81 -5.09
N THR A 48 -13.10 3.23 -5.59
CA THR A 48 -14.38 3.27 -4.88
C THR A 48 -14.32 2.47 -3.58
N ASP A 49 -15.09 2.88 -2.56
CA ASP A 49 -15.20 2.15 -1.28
C ASP A 49 -15.51 0.64 -1.49
N PRO A 50 -16.50 0.25 -2.33
CA PRO A 50 -16.78 -1.15 -2.59
C PRO A 50 -15.58 -1.89 -3.22
N ALA A 51 -14.88 -1.28 -4.17
CA ALA A 51 -13.73 -1.90 -4.83
C ALA A 51 -12.58 -2.12 -3.84
N ILE A 52 -12.32 -1.15 -2.95
CA ILE A 52 -11.29 -1.28 -1.90
C ILE A 52 -11.66 -2.41 -0.93
N ARG A 53 -12.93 -2.51 -0.50
CA ARG A 53 -13.37 -3.58 0.40
C ARG A 53 -13.27 -4.95 -0.24
N GLN A 54 -13.65 -5.07 -1.51
CA GLN A 54 -13.53 -6.31 -2.26
C GLN A 54 -12.06 -6.71 -2.39
N TYR A 55 -11.20 -5.77 -2.79
CA TYR A 55 -9.75 -5.97 -2.88
C TYR A 55 -9.16 -6.49 -1.56
N VAL A 56 -9.47 -5.86 -0.42
CA VAL A 56 -8.97 -6.31 0.88
C VAL A 56 -9.45 -7.73 1.20
N THR A 57 -10.71 -8.03 0.92
CA THR A 57 -11.29 -9.35 1.18
C THR A 57 -10.63 -10.45 0.34
N ASP A 58 -10.27 -10.16 -0.91
CA ASP A 58 -9.74 -11.14 -1.84
C ASP A 58 -8.20 -11.30 -1.75
N ASN A 59 -7.50 -10.25 -1.35
CA ASN A 59 -6.02 -10.19 -1.41
C ASN A 59 -5.36 -10.13 -0.02
N THR A 60 -6.12 -10.17 1.06
CA THR A 60 -5.60 -10.14 2.43
C THR A 60 -6.35 -11.14 3.32
N SER A 61 -5.86 -11.38 4.54
CA SER A 61 -6.56 -12.17 5.55
C SER A 61 -7.69 -11.41 6.28
N PHE A 62 -7.92 -10.14 5.94
CA PHE A 62 -8.91 -9.27 6.57
C PHE A 62 -10.18 -9.14 5.73
N SER A 63 -11.32 -8.95 6.39
CA SER A 63 -12.57 -8.62 5.70
C SER A 63 -12.67 -7.13 5.42
N GLY A 64 -12.94 -6.77 4.17
CA GLY A 64 -13.26 -5.39 3.79
C GLY A 64 -14.44 -4.79 4.54
N LYS A 65 -15.36 -5.62 5.04
CA LYS A 65 -16.54 -5.19 5.80
C LYS A 65 -16.20 -4.69 7.21
N THR A 66 -15.04 -5.05 7.76
CA THR A 66 -14.66 -4.70 9.13
C THR A 66 -13.60 -3.61 9.23
N ILE A 67 -13.07 -3.12 8.10
CA ILE A 67 -12.00 -2.12 8.05
C ILE A 67 -12.32 -0.87 8.89
N ASP A 68 -13.56 -0.37 8.88
CA ASP A 68 -13.92 0.85 9.62
C ASP A 68 -13.89 0.68 11.13
N ARG A 69 -14.04 -0.56 11.61
CA ARG A 69 -14.02 -0.92 13.04
C ARG A 69 -12.61 -1.21 13.54
N ASN A 70 -11.66 -1.42 12.63
CA ASN A 70 -10.29 -1.73 13.00
C ASN A 70 -9.59 -0.49 13.61
N PRO A 71 -8.61 -0.69 14.51
CA PRO A 71 -7.80 0.40 15.03
C PRO A 71 -7.13 1.23 13.93
N THR A 72 -6.80 2.48 14.27
CA THR A 72 -5.98 3.34 13.42
C THR A 72 -4.52 2.88 13.48
N SER A 73 -3.92 2.65 12.31
CA SER A 73 -2.50 2.31 12.20
C SER A 73 -1.64 3.49 12.64
N LYS A 74 -0.51 3.18 13.27
CA LYS A 74 0.48 4.17 13.68
C LYS A 74 1.71 4.10 12.77
N PRO A 75 2.43 5.20 12.56
CA PRO A 75 3.74 5.15 11.94
C PRO A 75 4.72 4.36 12.82
N GLY A 76 5.79 3.84 12.23
CA GLY A 76 6.87 3.17 12.95
C GLY A 76 7.52 2.02 12.20
N ASP A 77 6.80 1.40 11.27
CA ASP A 77 7.37 0.35 10.42
C ASP A 77 8.28 0.98 9.35
N ILE A 78 9.51 0.49 9.24
CA ILE A 78 10.51 0.98 8.26
C ILE A 78 9.98 0.90 6.82
N GLN A 79 9.12 -0.07 6.52
CA GLN A 79 8.51 -0.23 5.20
C GLN A 79 7.54 0.91 4.84
N LEU A 80 7.06 1.67 5.82
CA LEU A 80 6.10 2.78 5.66
C LEU A 80 6.76 4.15 5.85
N SER A 81 8.09 4.22 5.99
CA SER A 81 8.84 5.45 6.31
C SER A 81 8.64 6.59 5.32
N ASP A 82 8.30 6.26 4.07
CA ASP A 82 8.06 7.25 3.02
C ASP A 82 6.63 7.82 3.04
N LEU A 83 5.73 7.30 3.87
CA LEU A 83 4.37 7.82 4.01
C LEU A 83 4.27 8.83 5.15
N ASN A 84 3.67 9.98 4.87
CA ASN A 84 3.29 10.94 5.91
C ASN A 84 1.96 10.56 6.55
N PHE A 85 1.99 9.86 7.69
CA PHE A 85 0.78 9.42 8.40
C PHE A 85 -0.06 10.57 8.96
N ASP A 86 0.52 11.76 9.15
CA ASP A 86 -0.21 12.94 9.63
C ASP A 86 -1.18 13.49 8.56
N GLU A 87 -0.94 13.16 7.29
CA GLU A 87 -1.80 13.55 6.16
C GLU A 87 -2.87 12.50 5.82
N ILE A 88 -2.85 11.34 6.48
CA ILE A 88 -3.78 10.25 6.21
C ILE A 88 -4.85 10.24 7.31
N SER A 89 -6.10 10.45 6.95
CA SER A 89 -7.20 10.37 7.92
C SER A 89 -7.48 8.93 8.34
N ARG A 90 -7.34 8.64 9.64
CA ARG A 90 -7.64 7.33 10.25
C ARG A 90 -7.03 6.16 9.44
N PRO A 91 -5.71 6.13 9.20
CA PRO A 91 -5.06 5.11 8.40
C PRO A 91 -5.40 3.70 8.90
N TRP A 92 -5.57 2.78 7.98
CA TRP A 92 -5.58 1.35 8.26
C TRP A 92 -4.54 0.69 7.35
N SER A 93 -3.75 -0.23 7.90
CA SER A 93 -2.68 -0.88 7.15
C SER A 93 -2.64 -2.38 7.38
N VAL A 94 -2.10 -3.09 6.40
CA VAL A 94 -1.82 -4.52 6.45
C VAL A 94 -0.52 -4.81 5.72
N GLY A 95 0.33 -5.64 6.30
CA GLY A 95 1.58 -6.09 5.69
C GLY A 95 1.40 -7.31 4.80
N PHE A 96 2.21 -7.39 3.75
CA PHE A 96 2.41 -8.55 2.89
C PHE A 96 3.82 -9.12 3.10
N SER A 97 4.14 -10.24 2.43
CA SER A 97 5.49 -10.82 2.43
C SER A 97 6.56 -9.89 1.81
N ASP A 98 6.15 -9.06 0.85
CA ASP A 98 6.98 -8.23 -0.02
C ASP A 98 6.40 -6.81 -0.18
N GLY A 99 5.65 -6.34 0.82
CA GLY A 99 5.02 -5.03 0.76
C GLY A 99 4.06 -4.71 1.90
N ALA A 100 3.29 -3.65 1.72
CA ALA A 100 2.19 -3.29 2.61
C ALA A 100 1.10 -2.53 1.85
N LEU A 101 -0.12 -2.59 2.36
CA LEU A 101 -1.24 -1.75 1.93
C LEU A 101 -1.56 -0.77 3.05
N VAL A 102 -1.71 0.51 2.72
CA VAL A 102 -2.23 1.54 3.60
C VAL A 102 -3.47 2.15 2.96
N LEU A 103 -4.56 2.25 3.70
CA LEU A 103 -5.83 2.80 3.27
C LEU A 103 -6.23 3.97 4.18
N GLU A 104 -6.71 5.04 3.57
CA GLU A 104 -7.33 6.14 4.30
C GLU A 104 -8.81 5.86 4.56
N ARG A 105 -9.34 6.34 5.70
CA ARG A 105 -10.75 6.24 6.03
C ARG A 105 -11.40 7.62 6.21
N PRO A 106 -12.58 7.89 5.59
CA PRO A 106 -13.40 6.97 4.79
C PRO A 106 -12.70 6.50 3.50
N LEU A 107 -13.03 5.30 3.04
CA LEU A 107 -12.31 4.64 1.94
C LEU A 107 -12.48 5.43 0.63
N GLY A 108 -11.38 5.58 -0.09
CA GLY A 108 -11.33 6.32 -1.35
C GLY A 108 -9.91 6.50 -1.89
N ARG A 109 -8.93 6.53 -0.98
CA ARG A 109 -7.50 6.66 -1.28
C ARG A 109 -6.71 5.59 -0.57
N GLY A 110 -5.65 5.11 -1.22
CA GLY A 110 -4.75 4.11 -0.67
C GLY A 110 -3.36 4.19 -1.27
N TRP A 111 -2.44 3.48 -0.61
CA TRP A 111 -1.05 3.34 -1.00
C TRP A 111 -0.69 1.87 -0.95
N LEU A 112 -0.22 1.34 -2.07
CA LEU A 112 0.40 0.02 -2.16
C LEU A 112 1.91 0.22 -2.15
N ILE A 113 2.57 -0.37 -1.15
CA ILE A 113 4.01 -0.36 -0.98
C ILE A 113 4.52 -1.73 -1.39
N ILE A 114 5.51 -1.77 -2.27
CA ILE A 114 6.17 -3.00 -2.71
C ILE A 114 7.64 -2.83 -2.40
N ASN A 115 8.17 -3.65 -1.50
CA ASN A 115 9.54 -3.54 -1.03
C ASN A 115 10.24 -4.89 -1.13
N GLY A 116 11.53 -4.85 -1.41
CA GLY A 116 12.38 -6.03 -1.37
C GLY A 116 13.77 -5.71 -0.86
N SER A 117 14.59 -6.74 -0.81
CA SER A 117 16.03 -6.63 -0.60
C SER A 117 16.72 -7.47 -1.64
N SER A 118 17.79 -6.95 -2.24
CA SER A 118 18.69 -7.81 -3.00
C SER A 118 19.27 -8.83 -2.03
N ARG A 119 19.20 -10.12 -2.41
CA ARG A 119 19.95 -11.18 -1.75
C ARG A 119 21.45 -10.89 -1.80
#